data_AF-A0A7S2H243-F1
#
_entry.id   AF-A0A7S2H243-F1
#
_cell.length_a   1.000
_cell.length_b   1.000
_cell.length_c   1.000
_cell.angle_alpha   90.00
_cell.angle_beta   90.00
_cell.angle_gamma   90.00
#
_symmetry.space_group_name_H-M   'P 1'
#
loop_
_entity.id
_entity.type
_entity.pdbx_description
1 polymer ?
#
loop_
_entity_poly.entity_id
_entity_poly.type
_entity_poly.pdbx_seq_one_letter_code
_entity_poly.pdbx_strand_id
1 'polypeptide(L)'
;GYSVSLSSDGKVVAIGATWNSGGGNNSGHVRIFTFDGRSRWVQIGQDIDGEAADDWSGYSVSLSSDGKVVAIGARYNDGGGRDSGHVRIFTLDDSSKWIQIGQDIDGEAADDWSGYSVSLSSDGKVVAIGATWNSGGGNNSG
;
A
#
# COMPACT_ATOMS: atom_id res chain seq x y z
N GLY A 1 5.06 12.24 -3.15
CA GLY A 1 4.52 10.88 -3.12
C GLY A 1 3.94 10.55 -4.47
N TYR A 2 4.01 9.29 -4.87
CA TYR A 2 3.32 8.76 -6.05
C TYR A 2 1.82 8.60 -5.79
N SER A 3 1.46 8.31 -4.54
CA SER A 3 0.09 8.15 -4.06
C SER A 3 -0.09 8.81 -2.69
N VAL A 4 -1.33 9.19 -2.35
CA VAL A 4 -1.70 9.79 -1.06
C VAL A 4 -3.09 9.36 -0.64
N SER A 5 -3.29 9.10 0.66
CA SER A 5 -4.60 8.86 1.28
C SER A 5 -4.69 9.58 2.62
N LEU A 6 -5.90 10.01 3.00
CA LEU A 6 -6.18 10.74 4.23
C LEU A 6 -7.25 10.01 5.07
N SER A 7 -7.14 10.04 6.40
CA SER A 7 -8.24 9.64 7.29
C SER A 7 -9.44 10.57 7.13
N SER A 8 -10.64 10.12 7.53
CA SER A 8 -11.87 10.91 7.37
C SER A 8 -11.85 12.22 8.16
N ASP A 9 -11.13 12.27 9.28
CA ASP A 9 -10.99 13.48 10.10
C ASP A 9 -9.84 14.38 9.66
N GLY A 10 -9.10 13.98 8.62
CA GLY A 10 -8.00 14.74 8.05
C GLY A 10 -6.72 14.74 8.88
N LYS A 11 -6.62 13.91 9.93
CA LYS A 11 -5.46 13.92 10.83
C LYS A 11 -4.38 12.91 10.52
N VAL A 12 -4.66 11.89 9.71
CA VAL A 12 -3.67 10.88 9.32
C VAL A 12 -3.52 10.88 7.81
N VAL A 13 -2.28 10.96 7.32
CA VAL A 13 -1.96 10.92 5.89
C VAL A 13 -0.96 9.82 5.61
N ALA A 14 -1.26 8.96 4.64
CA ALA A 14 -0.33 7.98 4.09
C ALA A 14 0.20 8.48 2.74
N ILE A 15 1.51 8.35 2.53
CA ILE A 15 2.20 8.83 1.34
C ILE A 15 3.08 7.70 0.80
N GLY A 16 2.77 7.22 -0.41
CA GLY A 16 3.61 6.26 -1.11
C GLY A 16 4.69 6.93 -1.93
N ALA A 17 5.88 6.32 -2.01
CA ALA A 17 7.00 6.80 -2.80
C ALA A 17 7.75 5.60 -3.42
N THR A 18 7.36 5.29 -4.65
CA THR A 18 7.72 4.09 -5.42
C THR A 18 9.19 3.94 -5.77
N TRP A 19 9.97 5.03 -5.76
CA TRP A 19 11.40 5.00 -6.12
C TRP A 19 12.32 5.18 -4.91
N ASN A 20 11.78 5.05 -3.70
CA ASN A 20 12.63 4.97 -2.53
C ASN A 20 13.38 3.64 -2.52
N SER A 21 14.61 3.66 -2.01
CA SER A 21 15.48 2.49 -2.04
C SER A 21 15.74 1.88 -0.65
N GLY A 22 14.88 2.13 0.34
CA GLY A 22 15.00 1.63 1.72
C GLY A 22 15.04 0.10 1.82
N GLY A 23 14.22 -0.59 1.02
CA GLY A 23 14.18 -2.06 0.92
C GLY A 23 14.97 -2.67 -0.24
N GLY A 24 15.72 -1.86 -1.01
CA GLY A 24 16.33 -2.25 -2.28
C GLY A 24 16.07 -1.22 -3.38
N ASN A 25 16.83 -1.23 -4.47
CA ASN A 25 16.72 -0.19 -5.52
C ASN A 25 15.28 -0.04 -6.06
N ASN A 26 14.67 1.14 -5.93
CA ASN A 26 13.27 1.37 -6.33
C ASN A 26 12.25 0.38 -5.72
N SER A 27 12.56 -0.22 -4.57
CA SER A 27 11.60 -1.06 -3.84
C SER A 27 10.35 -0.30 -3.45
N GLY A 28 10.48 1.02 -3.28
CA GLY A 28 9.43 1.90 -2.82
C GLY A 28 9.24 1.82 -1.31
N HIS A 29 8.47 2.75 -0.76
CA HIS A 29 8.03 2.71 0.63
C HIS A 29 6.77 3.54 0.83
N VAL A 30 6.13 3.36 1.98
CA VAL A 30 5.05 4.22 2.47
C VAL A 30 5.44 4.80 3.82
N ARG A 31 5.18 6.11 3.98
CA ARG A 31 5.24 6.78 5.27
C ARG A 31 3.86 7.29 5.65
N ILE A 32 3.54 7.18 6.93
CA ILE A 32 2.29 7.65 7.48
C ILE A 32 2.58 8.71 8.54
N PHE A 33 1.86 9.82 8.48
CA PHE A 33 2.01 10.94 9.40
C PHE A 33 0.69 11.26 10.07
N THR A 34 0.75 11.67 11.34
CA THR A 34 -0.36 12.24 12.07
C THR A 34 -0.17 13.73 12.30
N PHE A 35 -1.25 14.51 12.23
CA PHE A 35 -1.24 15.93 12.55
C PHE A 35 -1.30 16.11 14.07
N ASP A 36 -0.38 16.89 14.63
CA ASP A 36 -0.30 17.15 16.07
C ASP A 36 -1.43 18.05 16.62
N GLY A 37 -2.39 18.40 15.77
CA GLY A 37 -3.52 19.27 16.10
C GLY A 37 -3.15 20.75 16.18
N ARG A 38 -1.89 21.13 15.90
CA ARG A 38 -1.40 22.50 16.04
C ARG A 38 -0.77 23.02 14.75
N SER A 39 0.35 22.43 14.34
CA SER A 39 1.12 22.99 13.21
C SER A 39 2.05 21.99 12.53
N ARG A 40 2.11 20.73 12.96
CA ARG A 40 3.08 19.77 12.43
C ARG A 40 2.46 18.43 12.10
N TRP A 41 2.99 17.84 11.05
CA TRP A 41 2.83 16.44 10.72
C TRP A 41 4.02 15.68 11.31
N VAL A 42 3.72 14.64 12.10
CA VAL A 42 4.70 13.79 12.77
C VAL A 42 4.53 12.38 12.24
N GLN A 43 5.63 11.74 11.83
CA GLN A 43 5.57 10.37 11.35
C GLN A 43 5.10 9.45 12.48
N ILE A 44 4.20 8.53 12.16
CA ILE A 44 3.73 7.49 13.08
C ILE A 44 4.28 6.14 12.63
N GLY A 45 5.02 5.49 13.53
CA GLY A 45 5.71 4.23 13.26
C GLY A 45 6.89 4.33 12.31
N GLN A 46 7.41 3.14 12.00
CA GLN A 46 8.50 2.96 11.05
C GLN A 46 8.04 3.16 9.60
N ASP A 47 9.00 3.36 8.71
CA ASP A 47 8.77 3.27 7.25
C ASP A 47 8.25 1.87 6.91
N ILE A 48 7.26 1.78 6.01
CA ILE A 48 6.83 0.51 5.44
C ILE A 48 7.53 0.36 4.10
N ASP A 49 8.69 -0.29 4.12
CA ASP A 49 9.53 -0.49 2.94
C ASP A 49 8.98 -1.61 2.02
N GLY A 50 9.20 -1.45 0.71
CA GLY A 50 9.03 -2.51 -0.27
C GLY A 50 10.00 -3.67 -0.03
N GLU A 51 9.73 -4.81 -0.66
CA GLU A 51 10.39 -6.08 -0.31
C GLU A 51 11.63 -6.34 -1.15
N ALA A 52 11.52 -6.10 -2.46
CA ALA A 52 12.60 -6.30 -3.42
C ALA A 52 12.78 -5.08 -4.33
N ALA A 53 13.89 -5.10 -5.07
CA ALA A 53 14.17 -4.06 -6.04
C ALA A 53 13.10 -4.02 -7.14
N ASP A 54 12.73 -2.82 -7.56
CA ASP A 54 11.77 -2.54 -8.63
C ASP A 54 10.30 -3.01 -8.39
N ASP A 55 9.94 -3.43 -7.18
CA ASP A 55 8.54 -3.77 -6.79
C ASP A 55 7.58 -2.56 -6.80
N TRP A 56 8.13 -1.37 -6.57
CA TRP A 56 7.42 -0.09 -6.53
C TRP A 56 6.31 -0.03 -5.48
N SER A 57 6.61 -0.50 -4.26
CA SER A 57 5.72 -0.38 -3.11
C SER A 57 5.29 1.06 -2.84
N GLY A 58 4.02 1.25 -2.48
CA GLY A 58 3.41 2.58 -2.36
C GLY A 58 2.93 3.15 -3.70
N TYR A 59 2.79 2.31 -4.74
CA TYR A 59 2.17 2.71 -6.00
C TYR A 59 0.74 3.19 -5.78
N SER A 60 -0.01 2.45 -4.97
CA SER A 60 -1.34 2.82 -4.50
C SER A 60 -1.39 2.69 -2.97
N VAL A 61 -2.13 3.59 -2.31
CA VAL A 61 -2.33 3.55 -0.86
C VAL A 61 -3.78 3.90 -0.52
N SER A 62 -4.33 3.24 0.49
CA SER A 62 -5.65 3.56 1.04
C SER A 62 -5.62 3.43 2.55
N LEU A 63 -6.20 4.39 3.28
CA LEU A 63 -6.35 4.39 4.74
C LEU A 63 -7.79 4.07 5.13
N SER A 64 -7.97 3.37 6.25
CA SER A 64 -9.25 3.33 6.97
C SER A 64 -9.65 4.73 7.46
N SER A 65 -10.94 4.91 7.78
CA SER A 65 -11.47 6.20 8.22
C SER A 65 -10.81 6.72 9.50
N ASP A 66 -10.37 5.83 10.38
CA ASP A 66 -9.67 6.16 11.63
C ASP A 66 -8.14 6.25 11.47
N GLY A 67 -7.62 5.98 10.27
CA GLY A 67 -6.20 6.02 9.96
C GLY A 67 -5.36 4.90 10.58
N LYS A 68 -5.98 3.84 11.12
CA LYS A 68 -5.27 2.73 11.80
C LYS A 68 -4.96 1.54 10.91
N VAL A 69 -5.60 1.41 9.75
CA VAL A 69 -5.31 0.37 8.76
C VAL A 69 -4.90 1.04 7.46
N VAL A 70 -3.85 0.53 6.83
CA VAL A 70 -3.38 0.97 5.52
C VAL A 70 -3.23 -0.22 4.58
N ALA A 71 -3.74 -0.07 3.36
CA ALA A 71 -3.49 -0.98 2.25
C ALA A 71 -2.46 -0.35 1.31
N ILE A 72 -1.50 -1.14 0.86
CA ILE A 72 -0.37 -0.68 0.04
C ILE A 72 -0.23 -1.63 -1.14
N GLY A 73 -0.38 -1.10 -2.35
CA GLY A 73 -0.12 -1.85 -3.58
C GLY A 73 1.31 -1.66 -4.09
N ALA A 74 1.91 -2.75 -4.56
CA ALA A 74 3.15 -2.76 -5.32
C ALA A 74 2.94 -3.59 -6.59
N ARG A 75 2.68 -2.89 -7.69
CA ARG A 75 2.17 -3.50 -8.94
C ARG A 75 3.18 -4.36 -9.70
N TYR A 76 4.45 -4.32 -9.33
CA TYR A 76 5.54 -5.05 -10.00
C TYR A 76 6.21 -6.06 -9.08
N ASN A 77 5.64 -6.31 -7.90
CA ASN A 77 6.16 -7.37 -7.04
C ASN A 77 5.97 -8.74 -7.70
N ASP A 78 6.93 -9.62 -7.44
CA ASP A 78 7.06 -10.92 -8.09
C ASP A 78 6.50 -12.11 -7.27
N GLY A 79 5.84 -11.87 -6.13
CA GLY A 79 5.39 -12.91 -5.18
C GLY A 79 4.52 -14.00 -5.81
N GLY A 80 3.58 -13.61 -6.68
CA GLY A 80 2.71 -14.51 -7.45
C GLY A 80 3.23 -14.90 -8.84
N GLY A 81 4.44 -14.46 -9.20
CA GLY A 81 5.00 -14.56 -10.55
C GLY A 81 5.48 -13.20 -11.08
N ARG A 82 6.22 -13.21 -12.19
CA ARG A 82 6.87 -11.99 -12.74
C ARG A 82 5.88 -10.85 -12.90
N ASP A 83 6.11 -9.72 -12.24
CA ASP A 83 5.25 -8.54 -12.27
C ASP A 83 3.77 -8.88 -11.99
N SER A 84 3.48 -9.92 -11.20
CA SER A 84 2.10 -10.25 -10.82
C SER A 84 1.46 -9.15 -9.97
N GLY A 85 2.31 -8.42 -9.24
CA GLY A 85 1.92 -7.40 -8.29
C GLY A 85 1.37 -8.02 -7.00
N HIS A 86 1.29 -7.22 -5.95
CA HIS A 86 0.70 -7.64 -4.68
C HIS A 86 0.12 -6.47 -3.89
N VAL A 87 -0.65 -6.79 -2.85
CA VAL A 87 -1.12 -5.83 -1.84
C VAL A 87 -0.78 -6.34 -0.46
N ARG A 88 -0.24 -5.44 0.38
CA ARG A 88 -0.01 -5.68 1.81
C ARG A 88 -0.87 -4.77 2.65
N ILE A 89 -1.40 -5.31 3.75
CA ILE A 89 -2.27 -4.61 4.69
C ILE A 89 -1.56 -4.51 6.03
N PHE A 90 -1.50 -3.31 6.60
CA PHE A 90 -0.88 -3.07 7.90
C PHE A 90 -1.87 -2.42 8.86
N THR A 91 -1.80 -2.81 10.14
CA THR A 91 -2.45 -2.11 11.25
C THR A 91 -1.42 -1.42 12.12
N LEU A 92 -1.80 -0.27 12.66
CA LEU A 92 -1.05 0.41 13.71
C LEU A 92 -1.34 -0.26 15.06
N ASP A 93 -0.31 -0.71 15.76
CA ASP A 93 -0.44 -1.24 17.12
C ASP A 93 -0.44 -0.13 18.18
N ASP A 94 -0.71 -0.50 19.44
CA ASP A 94 -0.74 0.43 20.57
C ASP A 94 0.65 1.05 20.88
N SER A 95 1.73 0.45 20.38
CA SER A 95 3.10 0.97 20.48
C SER A 95 3.50 1.83 19.29
N SER A 96 2.54 2.23 18.45
CA SER A 96 2.75 3.02 17.23
C SER A 96 3.66 2.33 16.22
N LYS A 97 3.59 1.01 16.08
CA LYS A 97 4.27 0.25 15.03
C LYS A 97 3.27 -0.23 13.99
N TRP A 98 3.68 -0.20 12.73
CA TRP A 98 2.92 -0.83 11.65
C TRP A 98 3.21 -2.32 11.61
N ILE A 99 2.17 -3.14 11.73
CA ILE A 99 2.26 -4.60 11.72
C ILE A 99 1.42 -5.11 10.57
N GLN A 100 2.01 -5.95 9.72
CA GLN A 100 1.28 -6.58 8.63
C GLN A 100 0.20 -7.50 9.18
N ILE A 101 -1.00 -7.45 8.62
CA ILE A 101 -2.09 -8.36 8.95
C ILE A 101 -2.24 -9.36 7.81
N GLY A 102 -2.12 -10.64 8.15
CA GLY A 102 -2.23 -11.72 7.17
C GLY A 102 -0.95 -11.90 6.34
N GLN A 103 -1.07 -12.72 5.30
CA GLN A 103 -0.04 -12.88 4.28
C GLN A 103 -0.21 -11.80 3.20
N ASP A 104 0.76 -11.72 2.30
CA ASP A 104 0.63 -10.92 1.09
C ASP A 104 -0.57 -11.38 0.25
N ILE A 105 -1.22 -10.42 -0.42
CA ILE A 105 -2.28 -10.72 -1.39
C ILE A 105 -1.65 -10.59 -2.77
N ASP A 106 -1.05 -11.68 -3.24
CA ASP A 106 -0.35 -11.74 -4.52
C ASP A 106 -1.32 -11.76 -5.71
N GLY A 107 -0.88 -11.20 -6.83
CA GLY A 107 -1.54 -11.37 -8.12
C GLY A 107 -1.46 -12.82 -8.60
N GLU A 108 -2.44 -13.24 -9.38
CA GLU A 108 -2.62 -14.66 -9.73
C GLU A 108 -1.70 -15.10 -10.88
N ALA A 109 -1.33 -14.19 -11.78
CA ALA A 109 -0.49 -14.48 -12.93
C ALA A 109 0.53 -13.38 -13.21
N ALA A 110 1.55 -13.74 -13.98
CA ALA A 110 2.54 -12.79 -14.47
C ALA A 110 1.88 -11.65 -15.26
N ASP A 111 2.39 -10.44 -15.07
CA ASP A 111 1.93 -9.22 -15.73
C ASP A 111 0.48 -8.78 -15.39
N ASP A 112 -0.17 -9.36 -14.36
CA ASP A 112 -1.52 -8.93 -13.92
C ASP A 112 -1.52 -7.53 -13.30
N TRP A 113 -0.40 -7.14 -12.70
CA TRP A 113 -0.19 -5.86 -12.02
C TRP A 113 -1.20 -5.61 -10.90
N SER A 114 -1.49 -6.64 -10.10
CA SER A 114 -2.33 -6.55 -8.91
C SER A 114 -1.81 -5.46 -7.95
N GLY A 115 -2.71 -4.76 -7.27
CA GLY A 115 -2.35 -3.60 -6.44
C GLY A 115 -2.10 -2.32 -7.24
N TYR A 116 -2.44 -2.28 -8.53
CA TYR A 116 -2.44 -1.04 -9.31
C TYR A 116 -3.33 0.03 -8.66
N SER A 117 -4.47 -0.38 -8.12
CA SER A 117 -5.32 0.44 -7.26
C SER A 117 -5.77 -0.36 -6.04
N VAL A 118 -5.96 0.33 -4.92
CA VAL A 118 -6.48 -0.26 -3.68
C VAL A 118 -7.52 0.68 -3.05
N SER A 119 -8.54 0.10 -2.43
CA SER A 119 -9.53 0.84 -1.65
C SER A 119 -9.92 0.06 -0.41
N LEU A 120 -9.75 0.67 0.76
CA LEU A 120 -10.22 0.11 2.04
C LEU A 120 -11.64 0.58 2.36
N SER A 121 -12.41 -0.31 3.00
CA SER A 121 -13.63 0.08 3.70
C SER A 121 -13.31 1.04 4.85
N SER A 122 -14.30 1.82 5.27
CA SER A 122 -14.16 2.77 6.38
C SER A 122 -13.63 2.12 7.66
N ASP A 123 -14.02 0.87 7.94
CA ASP A 123 -13.59 0.12 9.13
C ASP A 123 -12.31 -0.70 8.91
N GLY A 124 -11.70 -0.61 7.73
CA GLY A 124 -10.44 -1.28 7.39
C GLY A 124 -10.53 -2.80 7.22
N LYS A 125 -11.73 -3.39 7.21
CA LYS A 125 -11.91 -4.85 7.17
C LYS A 125 -12.05 -5.44 5.77
N VAL A 126 -12.37 -4.61 4.79
CA VAL A 126 -12.52 -5.03 3.40
C VAL A 126 -11.56 -4.21 2.55
N VAL A 127 -10.82 -4.88 1.68
CA VAL A 127 -10.01 -4.26 0.65
C VAL A 127 -10.52 -4.67 -0.73
N ALA A 128 -10.67 -3.70 -1.62
CA ALA A 128 -10.82 -3.92 -3.06
C ALA A 128 -9.46 -3.68 -3.73
N ILE A 129 -9.08 -4.56 -4.64
CA ILE A 129 -7.78 -4.55 -5.32
C ILE A 129 -8.04 -4.55 -6.82
N GLY A 130 -7.51 -3.56 -7.53
CA GLY A 130 -7.57 -3.45 -8.98
C GLY A 130 -6.28 -3.91 -9.65
N ALA A 131 -6.41 -4.52 -10.82
CA ALA A 131 -5.33 -5.08 -11.60
C ALA A 131 -5.57 -4.74 -13.08
N THR A 132 -4.90 -3.70 -13.58
CA THR A 132 -5.21 -3.07 -14.89
C THR A 132 -4.99 -3.98 -16.09
N TRP A 133 -4.22 -5.06 -15.94
CA TRP A 133 -3.92 -6.00 -17.01
C TRP A 133 -4.33 -7.43 -16.70
N ASN A 134 -5.11 -7.64 -15.65
CA ASN A 134 -5.61 -8.96 -15.33
C ASN A 134 -6.49 -9.46 -16.49
N SER A 135 -6.08 -10.59 -17.05
CA SER A 135 -6.73 -11.21 -18.22
C SER A 135 -7.70 -12.34 -17.82
N GLY A 136 -8.01 -12.48 -16.53
CA GLY A 136 -8.89 -13.50 -15.96
C GLY A 136 -10.35 -13.50 -16.45
N GLY A 137 -10.73 -12.59 -17.35
CA GLY A 137 -12.02 -12.56 -18.04
C GLY A 137 -11.97 -12.44 -19.58
N GLY A 138 -10.78 -12.53 -20.19
CA GLY A 138 -10.55 -12.21 -21.60
C GLY A 138 -10.01 -10.80 -21.80
N ASN A 139 -9.13 -10.65 -22.80
CA ASN A 139 -8.36 -9.45 -23.16
C ASN A 139 -8.89 -8.12 -22.57
N ASN A 140 -8.18 -7.60 -21.56
CA ASN A 140 -8.39 -6.32 -20.88
C ASN A 140 -9.70 -6.21 -20.06
N SER A 141 -9.79 -6.95 -18.96
CA SER A 141 -10.79 -6.68 -17.92
C SER A 141 -10.08 -6.29 -16.61
N GLY A 142 -9.66 -5.02 -16.53
CA GLY A 142 -9.21 -4.37 -15.30
C GLY A 142 -10.33 -3.62 -14.58
#